data_AF-A0A9E4XWQ2-F1
#
_entry.id   AF-A0A9E4XWQ2-F1
#
_cell.length_a   1.000
_cell.length_b   1.000
_cell.length_c   1.000
_cell.angle_alpha   90.00
_cell.angle_beta   90.00
_cell.angle_gamma   90.00
#
_symmetry.space_group_name_H-M   'P 1'
#
loop_
_entity.id
_entity.type
_entity.pdbx_description
1 polymer ?
#
loop_
_entity_poly.entity_id
_entity_poly.type
_entity_poly.pdbx_seq_one_letter_code
_entity_poly.pdbx_strand_id
1 'polypeptide(L)' 'HLNGLHTIFGEVVEGADVLSSLRLRDPAANPDYEGDGLVSIEIIEIDD' A
#
# COMPACT_ATOMS: atom_id res chain seq x y z
N HIS A 1 -12.59 6.67 10.73
CA HIS A 1 -13.86 6.13 10.20
C HIS A 1 -13.62 4.83 9.42
N LEU A 2 -12.85 3.86 9.97
CA LEU A 2 -12.50 2.62 9.24
C LEU A 2 -12.66 1.37 10.12
N ASN A 3 -12.41 1.49 11.43
CA ASN A 3 -12.62 0.42 12.40
C ASN A 3 -14.05 -0.12 12.35
N GLY A 4 -14.19 -1.44 12.30
CA GLY A 4 -15.50 -2.13 12.20
C GLY A 4 -16.10 -2.18 10.79
N LEU A 5 -15.49 -1.50 9.81
CA LEU A 5 -15.94 -1.50 8.40
C LEU A 5 -14.94 -2.20 7.46
N HIS A 6 -13.71 -2.44 7.91
CA HIS A 6 -12.65 -3.06 7.14
C HIS A 6 -11.89 -4.07 8.01
N THR A 7 -11.38 -5.13 7.37
CA THR A 7 -10.50 -6.11 8.01
C THR A 7 -9.07 -5.62 7.95
N ILE A 8 -8.41 -5.55 9.10
CA ILE A 8 -6.96 -5.39 9.17
C ILE A 8 -6.36 -6.79 9.06
N PHE A 9 -5.55 -7.05 8.02
CA PHE A 9 -5.00 -8.37 7.71
C PHE A 9 -3.46 -8.43 7.73
N GLY A 10 -2.79 -7.33 8.10
CA GLY A 10 -1.34 -7.27 8.19
C GLY A 10 -0.85 -5.89 8.59
N GLU A 11 0.47 -5.78 8.76
CA GLU A 11 1.17 -4.53 9.04
C GLU A 11 2.48 -4.45 8.24
N VAL A 12 2.94 -3.23 7.99
CA VAL A 12 4.22 -2.98 7.34
C VAL A 12 5.32 -3.10 8.40
N VAL A 13 6.19 -4.08 8.23
CA VAL A 13 7.34 -4.30 9.14
C VAL A 13 8.62 -3.63 8.64
N GLU A 14 8.75 -3.40 7.33
CA GLU A 14 9.91 -2.77 6.68
C GLU A 14 9.48 -1.87 5.51
N GLY A 15 10.30 -0.89 5.13
CA GLY A 15 10.05 -0.02 3.97
C GLY A 15 9.08 1.16 4.20
N ALA A 16 8.98 1.66 5.44
CA ALA A 16 8.12 2.81 5.76
C ALA A 16 8.52 4.12 5.01
N ASP A 17 9.80 4.26 4.69
CA ASP A 17 10.34 5.34 3.85
C ASP A 17 9.88 5.21 2.39
N VAL A 18 9.87 3.99 1.85
CA VAL A 18 9.33 3.72 0.50
C VAL A 18 7.85 4.07 0.43
N LEU A 19 7.04 3.63 1.41
CA LEU A 19 5.63 4.00 1.52
C LEU A 19 5.44 5.52 1.52
N SER A 20 6.29 6.24 2.24
CA SER A 20 6.23 7.71 2.35
C SER A 20 6.69 8.43 1.07
N SER A 21 7.40 7.73 0.17
CA SER A 21 7.90 8.27 -1.08
C SER A 21 6.93 8.15 -2.26
N LEU A 22 5.83 7.40 -2.10
CA LEU A 22 4.82 7.22 -3.13
C LEU A 22 4.23 8.55 -3.58
N ARG A 23 3.99 8.68 -4.89
CA ARG A 23 3.41 9.88 -5.48
C ARG A 23 2.01 10.13 -4.93
N LEU A 24 1.88 11.19 -4.13
CA LEU A 24 0.60 11.62 -3.56
C LEU A 24 -0.38 12.02 -4.65
N ARG A 25 -1.66 11.71 -4.40
CA ARG A 25 -2.79 12.01 -5.30
C ARG A 25 -3.88 12.71 -4.51
N ASP A 26 -4.44 13.77 -5.08
CA ASP A 26 -5.70 14.33 -4.62
C ASP A 26 -6.86 13.55 -5.28
N PRO A 27 -7.66 12.79 -4.51
CA PRO A 27 -8.78 12.04 -5.06
C PRO A 27 -9.86 12.94 -5.68
N ALA A 28 -9.99 14.19 -5.24
CA ALA A 28 -10.98 15.13 -5.76
C ALA A 28 -10.58 15.72 -7.11
N ALA A 29 -9.28 15.73 -7.43
CA ALA A 29 -8.75 16.32 -8.67
C ALA A 29 -8.80 15.37 -9.87
N ASN A 30 -9.05 14.07 -9.66
CA ASN A 30 -9.07 13.03 -10.68
C ASN A 30 -7.90 13.14 -11.70
N PRO A 31 -6.65 12.95 -11.24
CA PRO A 31 -5.46 13.18 -12.06
C PRO A 31 -5.39 12.25 -13.29
N ASP A 32 -4.80 12.75 -14.38
CA ASP A 32 -4.65 12.06 -15.68
C ASP A 32 -3.33 11.30 -15.85
N TYR A 33 -2.53 11.20 -14.77
CA TYR A 33 -1.26 10.49 -14.75
C TYR A 33 -1.35 9.16 -14.00
N GLU A 34 -0.51 8.20 -14.39
CA GLU A 34 -0.41 6.90 -13.71
C GLU A 34 0.31 7.00 -12.35
N GLY A 35 -0.01 6.06 -11.47
CA GLY A 35 0.53 6.00 -10.11
C GLY A 35 1.73 5.07 -10.08
N ASP A 36 2.44 5.07 -8.97
CA ASP A 36 3.49 4.08 -8.77
C ASP A 36 2.87 2.68 -8.75
N GLY A 37 3.35 1.80 -9.63
CA GLY A 37 2.84 0.44 -9.76
C GLY A 37 3.51 -0.56 -8.83
N LEU A 38 2.80 -1.63 -8.48
CA LEU A 38 3.41 -2.83 -7.89
C LEU A 38 4.03 -3.67 -9.01
N VAL A 39 5.36 -3.79 -9.01
CA VAL A 39 6.10 -4.46 -10.09
C VAL A 39 6.13 -5.98 -9.91
N SER A 40 6.31 -6.45 -8.67
CA SER A 40 6.34 -7.87 -8.33
C SER A 40 5.93 -8.09 -6.87
N ILE A 41 5.44 -9.30 -6.56
CA ILE A 41 5.11 -9.73 -5.20
C ILE A 41 5.74 -11.11 -5.00
N GLU A 42 6.45 -11.28 -3.89
CA GLU A 42 6.97 -12.56 -3.42
C GLU A 42 6.28 -12.90 -2.09
N ILE A 43 5.81 -14.14 -1.95
CA ILE A 43 5.20 -14.65 -0.73
C ILE A 43 6.18 -15.64 -0.12
N ILE A 44 6.61 -15.38 1.11
CA ILE A 44 7.51 -16.25 1.85
C ILE A 44 6.65 -17.11 2.78
N GLU A 45 6.66 -18.42 2.54
CA GLU A 45 6.10 -19.41 3.45
C GLU A 45 7.18 -19.85 4.43
N ILE A 46 6.84 -19.93 5.71
CA ILE A 46 7.73 -20.42 6.76
C ILE A 46 7.10 -21.73 7.25
N ASP A 47 7.83 -22.84 7.06
CA ASP A 47 7.46 -24.14 7.63
C ASP A 47 7.67 -24.13 9.15
N ASP A 48 6.80 -24.83 9.89
CA ASP A 48 6.85 -25.00 11.36
C ASP A 48 8.07 -25.81 11.85
#